data_AF-A0A4R3A2N8-F1
#
_entry.id   AF-A0A4R3A2N8-F1
#
_cell.length_a   1.000
_cell.length_b   1.000
_cell.length_c   1.000
_cell.angle_alpha   90.00
_cell.angle_beta   90.00
_cell.angle_gamma   90.00
#
_symmetry.space_group_name_H-M   'P 1'
#
loop_
_entity.id
_entity.type
_entity.pdbx_description
1 polymer ?
#
loop_
_entity_poly.entity_id
_entity_poly.type
_entity_poly.pdbx_seq_one_letter_code
_entity_poly.pdbx_strand_id
1 'polypeptide(L)'
;MNSLLTLVEAFDRLAAAGFAMGPEWEAGHDLCQAHEGKAEFDWGHALCHRIEGDEWNAGYWYRRAGKPVVAGSFAEEWAAMRVALIGSS
;
A
#
# COMPACT_ATOMS: atom_id res chain seq x y z
N MET A 1 1.71 -19.47 -2.26
CA MET A 1 2.12 -18.43 -1.29
C MET A 1 0.91 -17.54 -1.07
N ASN A 2 0.59 -17.16 0.17
CA ASN A 2 -0.56 -16.30 0.47
C ASN A 2 -0.30 -14.90 -0.09
N SER A 3 -1.17 -14.41 -1.00
CA SER A 3 -0.98 -13.13 -1.68
C SER A 3 -0.94 -11.94 -0.71
N LEU A 4 -1.59 -12.03 0.46
CA LEU A 4 -1.52 -11.00 1.49
C LEU A 4 -0.16 -10.97 2.21
N LEU A 5 0.46 -12.14 2.42
CA LEU A 5 1.81 -12.18 2.98
C LEU A 5 2.83 -11.57 2.01
N THR A 6 2.67 -11.82 0.70
CA THR A 6 3.51 -11.20 -0.33
C THR A 6 3.34 -9.68 -0.36
N LEU A 7 2.11 -9.17 -0.19
CA LEU A 7 1.86 -7.74 -0.05
C LEU A 7 2.56 -7.16 1.18
N VAL A 8 2.46 -7.84 2.33
CA VAL A 8 3.14 -7.41 3.55
C VAL A 8 4.66 -7.38 3.40
N GLU A 9 5.23 -8.42 2.79
CA GLU A 9 6.68 -8.47 2.53
C GLU A 9 7.15 -7.35 1.60
N ALA A 10 6.38 -7.03 0.55
CA ALA A 10 6.71 -5.95 -0.37
C ALA A 10 6.70 -4.58 0.35
N PHE A 11 5.67 -4.31 1.15
CA PHE A 11 5.56 -3.03 1.86
C PHE A 11 6.51 -2.94 3.07
N ASP A 12 6.90 -4.06 3.69
CA ASP A 12 7.98 -4.08 4.68
C ASP A 12 9.33 -3.66 4.03
N ARG A 13 9.59 -4.03 2.77
CA ARG A 13 10.78 -3.56 2.02
C ARG A 13 10.67 -2.09 1.65
N LEU A 14 9.51 -1.63 1.20
CA LEU A 14 9.26 -0.22 0.93
C LEU A 14 9.47 0.65 2.18
N ALA A 15 9.02 0.17 3.34
CA ALA A 15 9.27 0.81 4.62
C ALA A 15 10.77 0.86 4.98
N ALA A 16 11.50 -0.24 4.77
CA ALA A 16 12.95 -0.29 4.96
C ALA A 16 13.71 0.65 4.01
N ALA A 17 13.17 0.90 2.82
CA ALA A 17 13.68 1.88 1.85
C ALA A 17 13.27 3.34 2.18
N GLY A 18 12.57 3.57 3.29
CA GLY A 18 12.18 4.91 3.74
C GLY A 18 10.99 5.50 3.00
N PHE A 19 10.12 4.66 2.40
CA PHE A 19 8.97 5.10 1.62
C PHE A 19 9.33 6.10 0.52
N ALA A 20 10.41 5.83 -0.20
CA ALA A 20 10.85 6.61 -1.34
C ALA A 20 10.48 5.89 -2.64
N MET A 21 10.21 6.65 -3.70
CA MET A 21 10.14 6.09 -5.06
C MET A 21 11.49 5.44 -5.41
N GLY A 22 11.43 4.24 -5.98
CA GLY A 22 12.58 3.40 -6.24
C GLY A 22 12.19 1.93 -6.41
N PRO A 23 13.15 0.99 -6.42
CA PRO A 23 12.88 -0.41 -6.74
C PRO A 23 11.82 -1.08 -5.84
N GLU A 24 11.82 -0.78 -4.54
CA GLU A 24 10.84 -1.37 -3.62
C GLU A 24 9.45 -0.74 -3.76
N TRP A 25 9.38 0.54 -4.17
CA TRP A 25 8.12 1.19 -4.51
C TRP A 25 7.55 0.61 -5.80
N GLU A 26 8.38 0.41 -6.83
CA GLU A 26 7.98 -0.18 -8.11
C GLU A 26 7.49 -1.62 -7.91
N ALA A 27 8.22 -2.44 -7.14
CA ALA A 27 7.81 -3.79 -6.82
C ALA A 27 6.48 -3.85 -6.04
N GLY A 28 6.28 -2.96 -5.07
CA GLY A 28 5.02 -2.86 -4.32
C GLY A 28 3.86 -2.39 -5.21
N HIS A 29 4.10 -1.39 -6.04
CA HIS A 29 3.12 -0.85 -6.99
C HIS A 29 2.71 -1.90 -8.02
N ASP A 30 3.66 -2.57 -8.67
CA ASP A 30 3.38 -3.62 -9.66
C ASP A 30 2.60 -4.80 -9.05
N LEU A 31 2.91 -5.18 -7.81
CA LEU A 31 2.16 -6.21 -7.09
C LEU A 31 0.71 -5.77 -6.84
N CYS A 32 0.49 -4.53 -6.44
CA CYS A 32 -0.85 -3.96 -6.29
C CYS A 32 -1.58 -3.92 -7.64
N GLN A 33 -0.91 -3.51 -8.71
CA GLN A 33 -1.47 -3.44 -10.07
C GLN A 33 -1.89 -4.82 -10.60
N ALA A 34 -1.13 -5.88 -10.29
CA ALA A 34 -1.49 -7.25 -10.64
C ALA A 34 -2.72 -7.79 -9.89
N HIS A 35 -3.19 -7.09 -8.87
CA HIS A 35 -4.23 -7.54 -7.94
C HIS A 35 -5.32 -6.50 -7.68
N GLU A 36 -5.44 -5.49 -8.54
CA GLU A 36 -6.47 -4.45 -8.45
C GLU A 36 -7.89 -5.02 -8.28
N GLY A 37 -8.72 -4.29 -7.53
CA GLY A 37 -10.09 -4.70 -7.21
C GLY A 37 -10.19 -5.58 -5.96
N LYS A 38 -9.06 -6.00 -5.40
CA LYS A 38 -8.98 -6.54 -4.04
C LYS A 38 -8.67 -5.39 -3.09
N ALA A 39 -9.50 -5.22 -2.06
CA ALA A 39 -9.44 -4.05 -1.18
C ALA A 39 -8.06 -3.86 -0.51
N GLU A 40 -7.37 -4.95 -0.18
CA GLU A 40 -6.04 -4.92 0.43
C GLU A 40 -4.97 -4.35 -0.52
N PHE A 41 -5.03 -4.78 -1.79
CA PHE A 41 -4.09 -4.34 -2.82
C PHE A 41 -4.41 -2.93 -3.30
N ASP A 42 -5.70 -2.59 -3.40
CA ASP A 42 -6.14 -1.23 -3.70
C ASP A 42 -5.69 -0.25 -2.60
N TRP A 43 -5.64 -0.66 -1.33
CA TRP A 43 -5.09 0.16 -0.24
C TRP A 43 -3.56 0.34 -0.39
N GLY A 44 -2.84 -0.72 -0.77
CA GLY A 44 -1.43 -0.62 -1.14
C GLY A 44 -1.17 0.37 -2.28
N HIS A 45 -1.98 0.32 -3.34
CA HIS A 45 -1.92 1.27 -4.46
C HIS A 45 -2.11 2.72 -4.00
N ALA A 46 -3.06 2.93 -3.08
CA ALA A 46 -3.30 4.26 -2.52
C ALA A 46 -2.05 4.82 -1.82
N LEU A 47 -1.37 4.01 -1.00
CA LEU A 47 -0.13 4.40 -0.33
C LEU A 47 1.01 4.65 -1.33
N CYS A 48 1.13 3.85 -2.39
CA CYS A 48 2.12 4.08 -3.45
C CYS A 48 1.95 5.45 -4.14
N HIS A 49 0.73 5.81 -4.56
CA HIS A 49 0.48 7.11 -5.19
C HIS A 49 0.60 8.27 -4.19
N ARG A 50 0.31 8.03 -2.91
CA ARG A 50 0.54 9.02 -1.86
C ARG A 50 2.03 9.31 -1.67
N ILE A 51 2.89 8.30 -1.79
CA ILE A 51 4.36 8.44 -1.78
C ILE A 51 4.86 9.18 -3.03
N GLU A 52 4.28 8.90 -4.19
CA GLU A 52 4.58 9.59 -5.46
C GLU A 52 4.17 11.08 -5.44
N GLY A 53 3.21 11.44 -4.60
CA GLY A 53 2.65 12.80 -4.53
C GLY A 53 1.46 13.03 -5.47
N ASP A 54 0.91 11.97 -6.09
CA ASP A 54 -0.33 12.03 -6.86
C ASP A 54 -1.54 11.89 -5.94
N GLU A 55 -1.91 13.01 -5.30
CA GLU A 55 -3.02 13.05 -4.35
C GLU A 55 -4.37 12.65 -4.97
N TRP A 56 -4.59 12.98 -6.24
CA TRP A 56 -5.84 12.67 -6.92
C TRP A 56 -5.99 11.16 -7.14
N ASN A 57 -4.93 10.52 -7.63
CA ASN A 57 -4.94 9.09 -7.88
C ASN A 57 -4.90 8.30 -6.56
N ALA A 58 -4.12 8.73 -5.58
CA ALA A 58 -4.17 8.18 -4.22
C ALA A 58 -5.60 8.20 -3.68
N GLY A 59 -6.31 9.34 -3.80
CA GLY A 59 -7.70 9.47 -3.40
C GLY A 59 -8.66 8.52 -4.14
N TYR A 60 -8.43 8.28 -5.44
CA TYR A 60 -9.17 7.28 -6.20
C TYR A 60 -9.01 5.87 -5.62
N TRP A 61 -7.78 5.46 -5.31
CA TRP A 61 -7.47 4.14 -4.76
C TRP A 61 -7.94 3.94 -3.33
N TYR A 62 -7.82 4.95 -2.47
CA TYR A 62 -8.39 4.92 -1.12
C TYR A 62 -9.90 4.63 -1.14
N ARG A 63 -10.62 5.33 -2.04
CA ARG A 63 -12.05 5.10 -2.22
C ARG A 63 -12.35 3.68 -2.73
N ARG A 64 -11.54 3.17 -3.67
CA ARG A 64 -11.69 1.80 -4.20
C ARG A 64 -11.46 0.74 -3.11
N ALA A 65 -10.50 0.97 -2.23
CA ALA A 65 -10.20 0.12 -1.07
C ALA A 65 -11.21 0.23 0.08
N GLY A 66 -12.14 1.19 0.04
CA GLY A 66 -13.05 1.47 1.15
C GLY A 66 -12.34 2.03 2.40
N LYS A 67 -11.22 2.73 2.21
CA LYS A 67 -10.39 3.29 3.29
C LYS A 67 -10.41 4.82 3.25
N PRO A 68 -10.40 5.51 4.40
CA PRO A 68 -10.20 6.95 4.42
C PRO A 68 -8.77 7.28 3.98
N VAL A 69 -8.57 8.46 3.40
CA VAL A 69 -7.22 9.03 3.26
C VAL A 69 -6.66 9.24 4.66
N VAL A 70 -5.51 8.64 4.95
CA VAL A 70 -4.89 8.74 6.27
C VAL A 70 -4.09 10.05 6.35
N ALA A 71 -4.39 10.86 7.39
CA ALA A 71 -3.52 11.97 7.78
C ALA A 71 -2.37 11.43 8.64
N GLY A 72 -1.13 11.87 8.39
CA GLY A 72 0.05 11.42 9.14
C GLY A 72 1.20 10.99 8.24
N SER A 73 2.17 10.27 8.78
CA SER A 73 3.31 9.74 8.03
C SER A 73 2.95 8.45 7.26
N PHE A 74 3.74 8.10 6.25
CA PHE A 74 3.62 6.82 5.53
C PHE A 74 3.86 5.63 6.46
N ALA A 75 4.76 5.79 7.44
CA ALA A 75 5.07 4.75 8.42
C ALA A 75 3.88 4.43 9.35
N GLU A 76 3.17 5.45 9.82
CA GLU A 76 1.97 5.27 10.66
C GLU A 76 0.86 4.57 9.89
N GLU A 77 0.64 4.97 8.64
CA GLU A 77 -0.32 4.32 7.76
C GLU A 77 0.07 2.85 7.50
N TRP A 78 1.33 2.59 7.13
CA TRP A 78 1.80 1.24 6.90
C TRP A 78 1.66 0.36 8.16
N ALA A 79 1.98 0.87 9.34
CA ALA A 79 1.82 0.12 10.59
C ALA A 79 0.35 -0.31 10.81
N ALA A 80 -0.61 0.58 10.54
CA ALA A 80 -2.03 0.26 10.64
C ALA A 80 -2.48 -0.75 9.56
N MET A 81 -2.01 -0.58 8.33
CA MET A 81 -2.25 -1.53 7.22
C MET A 81 -1.77 -2.92 7.57
N ARG A 82 -0.51 -3.04 7.98
CA ARG A 82 0.16 -4.30 8.28
C ARG A 82 -0.59 -5.12 9.35
N VAL A 83 -1.08 -4.47 10.40
CA VAL A 83 -1.91 -5.13 11.44
C VAL A 83 -3.21 -5.66 10.85
N ALA A 84 -3.91 -4.86 10.03
CA ALA A 84 -5.16 -5.29 9.41
C ALA A 84 -4.96 -6.46 8.43
N LEU A 85 -3.88 -6.45 7.65
CA LEU A 85 -3.58 -7.50 6.66
C LEU A 85 -3.24 -8.84 7.31
N ILE A 86 -2.47 -8.82 8.41
CA ILE A 86 -2.10 -10.04 9.14
C ILE A 86 -3.28 -10.58 9.96
N GLY A 87 -4.10 -9.69 10.55
CA GLY A 87 -5.29 -10.09 11.30
C GLY A 87 -6.45 -10.61 10.44
N SER A 88 -6.38 -10.44 9.11
CA SER A 88 -7.38 -10.95 8.16
C SER A 88 -6.99 -12.30 7.54
N SER A 89 -5.92 -12.93 8.03
CA SER A 89 -5.38 -14.22 7.54
C SER A 89 -5.94 -15.44 8.27
#